data_AF-A0A1Y2NSF5-F1
#
_entry.id   AF-A0A1Y2NSF5-F1
#
_cell.length_a   1.000
_cell.length_b   1.000
_cell.length_c   1.000
_cell.angle_alpha   90.00
_cell.angle_beta   90.00
_cell.angle_gamma   90.00
#
_symmetry.space_group_name_H-M   'P 1'
#
loop_
_entity.id
_entity.type
_entity.pdbx_description
1 polymer ?
#
loop_
_entity_poly.entity_id
_entity_poly.type
_entity_poly.pdbx_seq_one_letter_code
_entity_poly.pdbx_strand_id
1 'polypeptide(L)'
;MPDQNVTIPPETARHVLWTFGRDGGHRPGSFTEALIGLLARADETNSLRLGIVYPAEAAAVRLAKYDLNGLDKLRRIADEQAAA
;
A
#
# COMPACT_ATOMS: atom_id res chain seq x y z
N MET A 1 12.43 -4.81 -13.91
CA MET A 1 11.87 -4.89 -12.54
C MET A 1 11.13 -3.57 -12.35
N PRO A 2 9.79 -3.51 -12.21
CA PRO A 2 9.14 -2.21 -12.03
C PRO A 2 9.68 -1.58 -10.73
N ASP A 3 10.05 -0.31 -10.87
CA ASP A 3 11.16 0.36 -10.20
C ASP A 3 11.06 0.52 -8.68
N GLN A 4 12.24 0.52 -8.05
CA GLN A 4 12.49 0.86 -6.64
C GLN A 4 12.16 2.32 -6.27
N ASN A 5 11.48 3.07 -7.15
CA ASN A 5 11.22 4.50 -7.03
C ASN A 5 9.74 4.88 -7.18
N VAL A 6 8.82 3.93 -7.03
CA VAL A 6 7.39 4.24 -6.99
C VAL A 6 7.08 5.07 -5.75
N THR A 7 6.75 6.34 -5.95
CA THR A 7 6.21 7.21 -4.90
C THR A 7 4.86 6.68 -4.45
N ILE A 8 4.74 6.30 -3.19
CA ILE A 8 3.47 5.88 -2.58
C ILE A 8 2.73 7.17 -2.16
N PRO A 9 1.55 7.48 -2.74
CA PRO A 9 0.75 8.58 -2.27
C PRO A 9 0.31 8.34 -0.83
N PRO A 10 0.18 9.37 0.00
CA PRO A 10 -0.17 9.16 1.40
C PRO A 10 -1.59 8.63 1.62
N GLU A 11 -2.55 8.98 0.76
CA GLU A 11 -3.87 8.33 0.74
C GLU A 11 -3.75 6.81 0.52
N THR A 12 -2.92 6.37 -0.43
CA THR A 12 -2.65 4.94 -0.64
C THR A 12 -2.04 4.29 0.61
N ALA A 13 -1.12 4.99 1.29
CA ALA A 13 -0.55 4.50 2.54
C ALA A 13 -1.62 4.33 3.63
N ARG A 14 -2.56 5.28 3.78
CA ARG A 14 -3.70 5.19 4.73
C ARG A 14 -4.63 4.03 4.40
N HIS A 15 -4.92 3.80 3.13
CA HIS A 15 -5.76 2.67 2.70
C HIS A 15 -5.13 1.31 3.02
N VAL A 16 -3.82 1.20 2.82
CA VAL A 16 -3.06 0.00 3.19
C VAL A 16 -3.03 -0.16 4.71
N LEU A 17 -2.72 0.89 5.47
CA LEU A 17 -2.75 0.84 6.95
C LEU A 17 -4.11 0.37 7.48
N TRP A 18 -5.21 0.86 6.90
CA TRP A 18 -6.56 0.41 7.25
C TRP A 18 -6.76 -1.08 6.98
N THR A 19 -6.33 -1.56 5.80
CA THR A 19 -6.45 -2.97 5.41
C THR A 19 -5.67 -3.91 6.33
N PHE A 20 -4.53 -3.45 6.86
CA PHE A 20 -3.71 -4.19 7.82
C PHE A 20 -4.11 -3.94 9.30
N GLY A 21 -5.22 -3.25 9.55
CA GLY A 21 -5.77 -3.02 10.90
C GLY A 21 -4.90 -2.10 11.78
N ARG A 22 -4.13 -1.19 11.17
CA ARG A 22 -3.28 -0.24 11.90
C ARG A 22 -3.96 1.11 12.10
N ASP A 23 -3.61 1.73 13.22
CA ASP A 23 -4.04 3.07 13.59
C ASP A 23 -3.52 4.13 12.59
N GLY A 24 -4.34 5.16 12.31
CA GLY A 24 -4.08 6.13 11.24
C GLY A 24 -4.53 5.68 9.83
N GLY A 25 -5.12 4.47 9.73
CA GLY A 25 -5.71 3.99 8.49
C GLY A 25 -7.04 4.68 8.14
N HIS A 26 -7.25 4.97 6.86
CA HIS A 26 -8.53 5.46 6.33
C HIS A 26 -9.14 4.41 5.43
N ARG A 27 -10.47 4.21 5.52
CA ARG A 27 -11.12 3.18 4.71
C ARG A 27 -11.18 3.63 3.25
N PRO A 28 -10.60 2.86 2.31
CA PRO A 28 -10.74 3.14 0.88
C PRO A 28 -12.18 2.90 0.37
N GLY A 29 -12.46 3.38 -0.85
CA GLY A 29 -13.63 2.93 -1.59
C GLY A 29 -13.58 1.43 -1.93
N SER A 30 -14.74 0.82 -2.23
CA SER A 30 -14.89 -0.63 -2.39
C SER A 30 -13.96 -1.26 -3.43
N PHE A 31 -13.67 -0.55 -4.52
CA PHE A 31 -12.73 -1.02 -5.54
C PHE A 31 -11.30 -1.11 -4.98
N THR A 32 -10.82 -0.04 -4.36
CA THR A 32 -9.47 0.03 -3.78
C THR A 32 -9.32 -0.93 -2.60
N GLU A 33 -10.36 -1.11 -1.79
CA GLU A 33 -10.41 -2.13 -0.73
C GLU A 33 -10.18 -3.54 -1.31
N ALA A 34 -10.93 -3.91 -2.35
CA ALA A 34 -10.78 -5.19 -3.02
C ALA A 34 -9.41 -5.35 -3.69
N LEU A 35 -8.88 -4.30 -4.32
CA LEU A 35 -7.56 -4.30 -4.94
C LEU A 35 -6.44 -4.52 -3.91
N ILE A 36 -6.44 -3.79 -2.80
CA ILE A 36 -5.43 -3.93 -1.74
C ILE A 36 -5.54 -5.33 -1.11
N GLY A 37 -6.75 -5.80 -0.84
CA GLY A 37 -6.98 -7.17 -0.34
C GLY A 37 -6.48 -8.24 -1.32
N LEU A 38 -6.70 -8.04 -2.62
CA LEU A 38 -6.19 -8.92 -3.67
C LEU A 38 -4.66 -8.93 -3.71
N LEU A 39 -4.02 -7.76 -3.70
CA LEU A 39 -2.55 -7.63 -3.62
C LEU A 39 -1.98 -8.26 -2.34
N ALA A 40 -2.70 -8.14 -1.22
CA ALA A 40 -2.26 -8.72 0.04
C ALA A 40 -2.27 -10.24 0.01
N ARG A 41 -3.23 -10.84 -0.71
CA ARG A 41 -3.39 -12.30 -0.85
C ARG A 41 -2.65 -12.92 -2.03
N ALA A 42 -2.44 -12.17 -3.10
CA ALA A 42 -1.87 -12.68 -4.33
C ALA A 42 -0.43 -13.20 -4.13
N ASP A 43 -0.10 -14.27 -4.85
CA ASP A 43 1.27 -14.75 -5.00
C ASP A 43 2.13 -13.72 -5.75
N GLU A 44 3.46 -13.89 -5.70
CA GLU A 44 4.41 -12.93 -6.28
C GLU A 44 4.13 -12.65 -7.76
N THR A 45 3.87 -13.68 -8.57
CA THR A 45 3.63 -13.51 -10.02
C THR A 45 2.38 -12.67 -10.31
N ASN A 46 1.29 -12.89 -9.57
CA ASN A 46 0.04 -12.13 -9.77
C ASN A 46 0.17 -10.71 -9.20
N SER A 47 0.89 -10.55 -8.09
CA SER A 47 1.22 -9.24 -7.52
C SER A 47 2.06 -8.40 -8.49
N LEU A 48 3.02 -9.01 -9.19
CA LEU A 48 3.82 -8.32 -10.21
C LEU A 48 2.96 -7.87 -11.40
N ARG A 49 2.00 -8.69 -11.85
CA ARG A 49 1.07 -8.31 -12.93
C ARG A 49 0.18 -7.15 -12.52
N LEU A 50 -0.37 -7.19 -11.30
CA LEU A 50 -1.18 -6.10 -10.76
C LEU A 50 -0.34 -4.83 -10.56
N GLY A 51 0.91 -4.96 -10.12
CA GLY A 51 1.82 -3.82 -9.91
C GLY A 51 2.25 -3.10 -11.19
N ILE A 52 2.03 -3.68 -12.38
CA ILE A 52 2.18 -2.95 -13.65
C ILE A 52 1.07 -1.91 -13.81
N VAL A 53 -0.15 -2.24 -13.36
CA VAL A 53 -1.35 -1.39 -13.53
C VAL A 53 -1.57 -0.49 -12.31
N TYR A 54 -1.30 -1.00 -11.11
CA TYR A 54 -1.49 -0.35 -9.82
C TYR A 54 -0.16 -0.31 -9.03
N PRO A 55 0.83 0.46 -9.52
CA PRO A 55 2.19 0.42 -8.98
C PRO A 55 2.26 0.91 -7.53
N ALA A 56 1.51 1.96 -7.18
CA ALA A 56 1.55 2.56 -5.84
C ALA A 56 0.95 1.64 -4.78
N GLU A 57 -0.20 1.03 -5.06
CA GLU A 57 -0.87 0.07 -4.19
C GLU A 57 -0.01 -1.18 -4.02
N ALA A 58 0.56 -1.69 -5.12
CA ALA A 58 1.44 -2.85 -5.07
C ALA A 58 2.72 -2.57 -4.27
N ALA A 59 3.34 -1.39 -4.44
CA ALA A 59 4.51 -0.98 -3.67
C ALA A 59 4.18 -0.85 -2.17
N ALA A 60 3.06 -0.22 -1.83
CA ALA A 60 2.62 -0.06 -0.44
C ALA A 60 2.29 -1.41 0.23
N VAL A 61 1.59 -2.31 -0.45
CA VAL A 61 1.30 -3.65 0.08
C VAL A 61 2.57 -4.49 0.21
N ARG A 62 3.49 -4.42 -0.76
CA ARG A 62 4.80 -5.08 -0.67
C ARG A 62 5.58 -4.58 0.54
N LEU A 63 5.60 -3.26 0.75
CA LEU A 63 6.23 -2.64 1.90
C LEU A 63 5.62 -3.17 3.20
N ALA A 64 4.29 -3.19 3.31
CA ALA A 64 3.58 -3.73 4.48
C ALA A 64 3.84 -5.22 4.75
N LYS A 65 4.00 -6.05 3.70
CA LYS A 65 4.16 -7.52 3.84
C LYS A 65 5.59 -7.97 4.10
N TYR A 66 6.57 -7.37 3.43
CA TYR A 66 7.92 -7.92 3.35
C TYR A 66 8.98 -7.08 4.08
N ASP A 67 8.69 -5.81 4.40
CA ASP A 67 9.62 -4.95 5.13
C ASP A 67 9.31 -5.01 6.62
N LEU A 68 10.33 -5.31 7.44
CA LEU A 68 10.20 -5.43 8.89
C LEU A 68 9.59 -4.17 9.53
N ASN A 69 9.86 -2.99 8.96
CA ASN A 69 9.37 -1.70 9.41
C ASN A 69 8.41 -1.07 8.38
N GLY A 70 7.81 -1.87 7.51
CA GLY A 70 7.02 -1.38 6.40
C GLY A 70 5.79 -0.58 6.81
N LEU A 71 5.11 -1.01 7.86
CA LEU A 71 3.93 -0.31 8.39
C LEU A 71 4.30 1.04 9.03
N ASP A 72 5.43 1.13 9.74
CA ASP A 72 5.95 2.40 10.28
C ASP A 72 6.33 3.37 9.16
N LYS A 73 6.96 2.88 8.08
CA LYS A 73 7.26 3.69 6.90
C LYS A 73 5.97 4.21 6.24
N LEU A 74 4.96 3.34 6.08
CA LEU A 74 3.65 3.75 5.55
C LEU A 74 2.97 4.79 6.44
N ARG A 75 3.08 4.66 7.76
CA ARG A 75 2.53 5.65 8.69
C ARG A 75 3.20 7.02 8.53
N ARG A 76 4.52 7.07 8.42
CA ARG A 76 5.25 8.32 8.15
C ARG A 76 4.76 8.97 6.86
N ILE A 77 4.66 8.19 5.79
CA ILE A 77 4.14 8.69 4.50
C ILE A 77 2.73 9.23 4.70
N ALA A 78 1.83 8.49 5.35
CA ALA A 78 0.45 8.89 5.63
C ALA A 78 0.32 10.19 6.46
N ASP A 79 1.21 10.42 7.41
CA ASP A 79 1.27 11.61 8.26
C ASP A 79 1.80 12.85 7.49
N GLU A 80 2.68 12.69 6.50
CA GLU A 80 3.19 13.83 5.70
C GLU A 80 2.08 14.61 4.97
N GLN A 81 0.94 13.98 4.67
CA GLN A 81 -0.24 14.65 4.07
C GLN A 81 -1.24 15.18 5.10
N ALA A 82 -1.06 14.88 6.40
CA ALA A 82 -1.88 15.46 7.47
C ALA A 82 -1.32 16.81 7.97
N ALA A 83 -0.06 17.12 7.63
CA ALA A 83 0.64 18.34 8.02
C ALA A 83 0.61 19.46 6.95
N ALA A 84 -0.14 19.27 5.86
CA ALA A 84 -0.25 20.21 4.73
C ALA A 84 -1.66 20.81 4.61
#